data_AF-A0A842MQ21-F1
#
_entry.id   AF-A0A842MQ21-F1
#
_cell.length_a   1.000
_cell.length_b   1.000
_cell.length_c   1.000
_cell.angle_alpha   90.00
_cell.angle_beta   90.00
_cell.angle_gamma   90.00
#
_symmetry.space_group_name_H-M   'P 1'
#
loop_
_entity.id
_entity.type
_entity.pdbx_description
1 polymer ?
#
loop_
_entity_poly.entity_id
_entity_poly.type
_entity_poly.pdbx_seq_one_letter_code
_entity_poly.pdbx_strand_id
1 'polypeptide(L)'
;MSKYDFEEERVKQEILRLDAKKVLLQLPEGLKNEGIRLAKILEKIGVLPVISADPCYGACDLATDVAESLNLDLIVHYGHSRFLKHEKI
;
A
#
# COMPACT_ATOMS: atom_id res chain seq x y z
N MET A 1 -5.12 2.01 -19.98
CA MET A 1 -5.03 0.72 -19.26
C MET A 1 -3.65 0.65 -18.64
N SER A 2 -3.55 0.25 -17.36
CA SER A 2 -2.24 0.15 -16.71
C SER A 2 -1.45 -1.02 -17.28
N LYS A 3 -0.12 -0.91 -17.30
CA LYS A 3 0.79 -1.93 -17.86
C LYS A 3 0.96 -3.14 -16.93
N TYR A 4 0.61 -2.99 -15.65
CA TYR A 4 0.76 -3.98 -14.61
C TYR A 4 -0.59 -4.31 -13.99
N ASP A 5 -0.72 -5.54 -13.50
CA ASP A 5 -1.84 -5.93 -12.65
C ASP A 5 -1.52 -5.52 -11.20
N PHE A 6 -2.37 -4.69 -10.61
CA PHE A 6 -2.25 -4.21 -9.24
C PHE A 6 -3.08 -5.03 -8.23
N GLU A 7 -3.70 -6.12 -8.69
CA GLU A 7 -4.51 -7.02 -7.88
C GLU A 7 -5.57 -6.27 -7.03
N GLU A 8 -6.22 -5.26 -7.63
CA GLU A 8 -7.09 -4.31 -6.91
C GLU A 8 -8.20 -4.99 -6.11
N GLU A 9 -8.82 -6.03 -6.66
CA GLU A 9 -9.86 -6.80 -5.96
C GLU A 9 -9.31 -7.55 -4.75
N ARG A 10 -8.10 -8.12 -4.87
CA ARG A 10 -7.42 -8.79 -3.76
C ARG A 10 -7.08 -7.80 -2.65
N VAL A 11 -6.60 -6.60 -3.02
CA VAL A 11 -6.32 -5.54 -2.04
C VAL A 11 -7.59 -5.13 -1.29
N LYS A 12 -8.72 -4.95 -1.98
CA LYS A 12 -10.01 -4.67 -1.34
C LYS A 12 -10.45 -5.79 -0.39
N GLN A 13 -10.27 -7.04 -0.79
CA GLN A 13 -10.61 -8.21 0.05
C GLN A 13 -9.78 -8.26 1.33
N GLU A 14 -8.46 -8.03 1.24
CA GLU A 14 -7.59 -8.00 2.42
C GLU A 14 -7.93 -6.83 3.35
N ILE A 15 -8.22 -5.64 2.79
CA ILE A 15 -8.67 -4.50 3.60
C ILE A 15 -9.95 -4.83 4.36
N LEU A 16 -10.94 -5.45 3.70
CA LEU A 16 -12.18 -5.86 4.36
C LEU A 16 -11.93 -6.93 5.44
N ARG A 17 -11.09 -7.92 5.14
CA ARG A 17 -10.74 -9.00 6.06
C ARG A 17 -10.06 -8.49 7.34
N LEU A 18 -9.21 -7.47 7.21
CA LEU A 18 -8.48 -6.86 8.31
C LEU A 18 -9.22 -5.70 8.97
N ASP A 19 -10.39 -5.31 8.45
CA ASP A 19 -11.14 -4.11 8.83
C ASP A 19 -10.30 -2.81 8.79
N ALA A 20 -9.31 -2.74 7.90
CA ALA A 20 -8.39 -1.61 7.79
C ALA A 20 -9.11 -0.33 7.31
N LYS A 21 -8.88 0.80 7.99
CA LYS A 21 -9.48 2.10 7.69
C LYS A 21 -8.47 3.08 7.11
N LYS A 22 -7.19 2.95 7.42
CA LYS A 22 -6.08 3.79 6.98
C LYS A 22 -5.00 2.92 6.35
N VAL A 23 -4.75 3.11 5.06
CA VAL A 23 -3.88 2.22 4.27
C VAL A 23 -2.74 3.00 3.63
N LEU A 24 -1.50 2.59 3.89
CA LEU A 24 -0.33 3.11 3.20
C LEU A 24 -0.15 2.40 1.85
N LEU A 25 -0.04 3.17 0.79
CA LEU A 25 0.38 2.72 -0.54
C LEU A 25 1.86 3.05 -0.71
N GLN A 26 2.70 2.02 -0.78
CA GLN A 26 4.13 2.18 -1.04
C GLN A 26 4.47 1.60 -2.41
N LEU A 27 5.01 2.43 -3.30
CA LEU A 27 5.31 2.08 -4.69
C LEU A 27 6.75 2.47 -5.05
N PRO A 28 7.46 1.65 -5.85
CA PRO A 28 8.73 2.07 -6.45
C PRO A 28 8.50 3.20 -7.45
N GLU A 29 9.56 3.96 -7.77
CA GLU A 29 9.51 5.14 -8.65
C GLU A 29 8.76 4.90 -9.97
N GLY A 30 9.02 3.77 -10.63
CA GLY A 30 8.37 3.42 -11.90
C GLY A 30 6.85 3.22 -11.82
N LEU A 31 6.30 3.05 -10.61
CA LEU A 31 4.87 2.83 -10.38
C LEU A 31 4.19 3.98 -9.62
N LYS A 32 4.92 5.00 -9.14
CA LYS A 32 4.34 6.10 -8.33
C LYS A 32 3.19 6.85 -9.03
N ASN A 33 3.23 6.95 -10.36
CA ASN A 33 2.15 7.56 -11.15
C ASN A 33 0.80 6.85 -10.97
N GLU A 34 0.80 5.55 -10.64
CA GLU A 34 -0.42 4.78 -10.37
C GLU A 34 -0.95 5.00 -8.96
N GLY A 35 -0.14 5.56 -8.03
CA GLY A 35 -0.51 5.78 -6.63
C GLY A 35 -1.79 6.59 -6.46
N ILE A 36 -1.97 7.67 -7.24
CA ILE A 36 -3.19 8.50 -7.21
C ILE A 36 -4.42 7.70 -7.64
N ARG A 37 -4.28 6.84 -8.65
CA ARG A 37 -5.38 6.01 -9.16
C ARG A 37 -5.80 4.98 -8.12
N LEU A 38 -4.83 4.30 -7.51
CA LEU A 38 -5.05 3.31 -6.46
C LEU A 38 -5.67 3.95 -5.21
N ALA A 39 -5.18 5.13 -4.79
CA ALA A 39 -5.74 5.89 -3.68
C ALA A 39 -7.24 6.19 -3.91
N LYS A 40 -7.61 6.70 -5.10
CA LYS A 40 -9.02 6.94 -5.45
C LYS A 40 -9.89 5.69 -5.40
N ILE A 41 -9.33 4.51 -5.66
CA ILE A 41 -10.08 3.24 -5.54
C ILE A 41 -10.33 2.91 -4.08
N LEU A 42 -9.35 3.13 -3.20
CA LEU A 42 -9.49 2.93 -1.76
C LEU A 42 -10.47 3.94 -1.14
N GLU A 43 -10.41 5.21 -1.53
CA GLU A 43 -11.36 6.24 -1.07
C GLU A 43 -12.82 5.86 -1.38
N LYS A 44 -13.08 5.29 -2.56
CA LYS A 44 -14.43 4.85 -2.96
C LYS A 44 -15.02 3.76 -2.09
N ILE A 45 -14.19 3.00 -1.38
CA ILE A 45 -14.64 1.97 -0.44
C ILE A 45 -14.56 2.45 1.02
N GLY A 46 -14.41 3.75 1.25
CA GLY A 46 -14.43 4.37 2.59
C GLY A 46 -13.13 4.23 3.38
N VAL A 47 -12.01 3.94 2.70
CA VAL A 47 -10.68 3.83 3.29
C VAL A 47 -9.93 5.14 3.08
N LEU A 48 -9.14 5.57 4.06
CA LEU A 48 -8.21 6.70 3.92
C LEU A 48 -6.86 6.19 3.37
N PRO A 49 -6.54 6.41 2.09
CA PRO A 49 -5.22 6.09 1.56
C PRO A 49 -4.18 7.14 1.98
N VAL A 50 -2.98 6.68 2.29
CA VAL A 50 -1.77 7.50 2.41
C VAL A 50 -0.81 7.02 1.34
N ILE A 51 -0.31 7.90 0.48
CA ILE A 51 0.70 7.51 -0.52
C ILE A 51 2.07 7.87 0.03
N SER A 52 2.99 6.89 0.12
CA SER A 52 4.37 7.19 0.49
C SER A 52 5.05 7.99 -0.63
N ALA A 53 5.58 9.15 -0.27
CA ALA A 53 6.32 10.02 -1.19
C ALA A 53 7.81 9.67 -1.26
N ASP A 54 8.34 8.98 -0.24
CA ASP A 54 9.74 8.61 -0.16
C ASP A 54 10.14 7.62 -1.28
N PRO A 55 11.41 7.61 -1.72
CA PRO A 55 11.91 6.56 -2.58
C PRO A 55 11.62 5.18 -1.97
N CYS A 56 11.36 4.19 -2.84
CA CYS A 56 11.15 2.81 -2.43
C CYS A 56 12.02 1.91 -3.33
N TYR A 57 13.10 1.37 -2.77
CA TYR A 57 14.10 0.61 -3.55
C TYR A 57 13.86 -0.90 -3.57
N GLY A 58 13.03 -1.43 -2.67
CA GLY A 58 12.82 -2.87 -2.57
C GLY A 58 11.94 -3.30 -1.40
N ALA A 59 11.74 -4.60 -1.26
CA ALA A 59 11.02 -5.19 -0.13
C ALA A 59 11.76 -5.08 1.22
N CYS A 60 13.05 -4.69 1.22
CA CYS A 60 13.79 -4.35 2.42
C CYS A 60 13.47 -2.93 2.95
N ASP A 61 12.83 -2.11 2.13
CA ASP A 61 12.57 -0.70 2.37
C ASP A 61 11.09 -0.49 2.69
N LEU A 62 10.57 -1.27 3.64
CA LEU A 62 9.16 -1.20 4.02
C LEU A 62 8.96 -0.03 4.98
N ALA A 63 7.99 0.85 4.71
CA ALA A 63 7.75 2.06 5.49
C ALA A 63 6.99 1.79 6.81
N THR A 64 7.48 0.85 7.63
CA THR A 64 6.86 0.45 8.90
C THR A 64 6.83 1.59 9.91
N ASP A 65 7.92 2.34 10.06
CA ASP A 65 8.01 3.44 11.03
C ASP A 65 6.99 4.55 10.70
N VAL A 66 6.78 4.83 9.41
CA VAL A 66 5.77 5.78 8.95
C VAL A 66 4.36 5.25 9.22
N ALA A 67 4.13 3.97 8.96
CA ALA A 67 2.84 3.35 9.25
C ALA A 67 2.51 3.37 10.75
N GLU A 68 3.46 3.01 11.61
CA GLU A 68 3.29 3.04 13.07
C GLU A 68 3.05 4.47 13.58
N SER A 69 3.87 5.45 13.15
CA SER A 69 3.75 6.84 13.60
C SER A 69 2.42 7.52 13.21
N LEU A 70 1.85 7.14 12.05
CA LEU A 70 0.55 7.63 11.59
C LEU A 70 -0.62 6.73 12.02
N ASN A 71 -0.34 5.68 12.80
CA ASN A 71 -1.29 4.65 13.22
C ASN A 71 -2.07 4.07 12.02
N LEU A 72 -1.38 3.71 10.94
CA LEU A 72 -1.99 3.10 9.76
C LEU A 72 -2.23 1.60 10.02
N ASP A 73 -3.30 1.07 9.43
CA ASP A 73 -3.77 -0.29 9.73
C ASP A 73 -3.19 -1.33 8.76
N LEU A 74 -2.67 -0.89 7.60
CA LEU A 74 -2.15 -1.77 6.55
C LEU A 74 -1.16 -1.04 5.64
N ILE A 75 -0.08 -1.73 5.25
CA ILE A 75 0.77 -1.32 4.12
C ILE A 75 0.50 -2.23 2.92
N VAL A 76 0.17 -1.62 1.79
CA VAL A 76 0.18 -2.27 0.48
C VAL A 76 1.46 -1.85 -0.24
N HIS A 77 2.40 -2.78 -0.32
CA HIS A 77 3.72 -2.57 -0.93
C HIS A 77 3.78 -3.24 -2.31
N TYR A 78 3.99 -2.45 -3.36
CA TYR A 78 3.98 -2.93 -4.74
C TYR A 78 5.39 -3.16 -5.29
N GLY A 79 5.47 -4.04 -6.30
CA GLY A 79 6.67 -4.22 -7.12
C GLY A 79 7.71 -5.21 -6.58
N HIS A 80 7.53 -5.73 -5.36
CA HIS A 80 8.52 -6.62 -4.74
C HIS A 80 7.86 -7.81 -4.04
N SER A 81 8.53 -8.97 -4.11
CA SER A 81 8.18 -10.15 -3.31
C SER A 81 8.52 -9.93 -1.84
N ARG A 82 7.77 -10.56 -0.95
CA ARG A 82 8.02 -10.49 0.50
C ARG A 82 9.45 -10.93 0.84
N PHE A 83 10.18 -10.08 1.56
CA PHE A 83 11.54 -10.36 2.02
C PHE A 83 11.56 -11.03 3.41
N LEU A 84 10.90 -10.41 4.40
CA LEU A 84 10.79 -10.92 5.77
C LEU A 84 9.33 -10.96 6.22
N LYS A 85 9.02 -11.84 7.19
CA LYS A 85 7.76 -11.77 7.93
C LYS A 85 7.85 -10.60 8.91
N HIS A 86 7.10 -9.53 8.64
CA HIS A 86 6.89 -8.47 9.61
C HIS A 86 5.67 -8.86 10.46
N GLU A 87 5.85 -8.98 11.77
CA GLU A 87 4.80 -9.38 12.72
C GLU A 87 4.10 -8.19 13.39
N LYS A 88 4.56 -6.97 13.09
CA LYS A 88 3.95 -5.72 13.57
C LYS A 88 3.59 -4.83 12.39
N ILE A 89 2.33 -4.93 11.98
CA ILE A 89 1.41 -3.86 11.58
C ILE A 89 0.02 -4.37 11.97
#